data_AF-A0A7C5XS92-F1
#
_entry.id   AF-A0A7C5XS92-F1
#
_cell.length_a   1.000
_cell.length_b   1.000
_cell.length_c   1.000
_cell.angle_alpha   90.00
_cell.angle_beta   90.00
_cell.angle_gamma   90.00
#
_symmetry.space_group_name_H-M   'P 1'
#
loop_
_entity.id
_entity.type
_entity.pdbx_description
1 polymer ?
#
loop_
_entity_poly.entity_id
_entity_poly.type
_entity_poly.pdbx_seq_one_letter_code
_entity_poly.pdbx_strand_id
1 'polypeptide(L)'
;MNLLEVSEIITVPGIYDVLLYAVSEAVHLGKRYIGILLDDGNGLILVVNQISEDVQEILAIHPSDGTLSFCNDFALYQLAKDNREYTFKICSFKDLSEAREYFRQRKIVHYELIGGNLEDFLDQALGRQ
;
A
#
# COMPACT_ATOMS: atom_id res chain seq x y z
N MET A 1 8.50 -11.42 0.50
CA MET A 1 7.81 -11.87 -0.72
C MET A 1 8.55 -11.27 -1.89
N ASN A 2 8.92 -12.10 -2.85
CA ASN A 2 9.52 -11.60 -4.09
C ASN A 2 8.46 -10.89 -4.95
N LEU A 3 8.89 -10.12 -5.96
CA LEU A 3 7.97 -9.31 -6.77
C LEU A 3 6.95 -10.14 -7.56
N LEU A 4 7.30 -11.37 -7.94
CA LEU A 4 6.38 -12.28 -8.63
C LEU A 4 5.24 -12.69 -7.67
N GLU A 5 5.56 -13.13 -6.46
CA GLU A 5 4.57 -13.47 -5.42
C GLU A 5 3.64 -12.30 -5.12
N VAL A 6 4.18 -11.08 -5.02
CA VAL A 6 3.40 -9.86 -4.78
C VAL A 6 2.45 -9.60 -5.95
N SER A 7 2.91 -9.75 -7.19
CA SER A 7 2.08 -9.57 -8.38
C SER A 7 0.94 -10.59 -8.47
N GLU A 8 1.13 -11.80 -7.95
CA GLU A 8 0.10 -12.84 -7.86
C GLU A 8 -0.91 -12.61 -6.72
N ILE A 9 -0.56 -11.81 -5.71
CA ILE A 9 -1.48 -11.38 -4.66
C ILE A 9 -2.29 -10.18 -5.15
N ILE A 10 -1.61 -9.16 -5.69
CA ILE A 10 -2.25 -7.92 -6.10
C ILE A 10 -3.02 -8.12 -7.41
N THR A 11 -2.52 -8.85 -8.41
CA THR A 11 -3.23 -9.18 -9.66
C THR A 11 -3.82 -8.02 -10.48
N VAL A 12 -3.55 -6.77 -10.11
CA VAL A 12 -3.94 -5.59 -10.90
C VAL A 12 -3.17 -5.61 -12.23
N PRO A 13 -3.80 -5.38 -13.40
CA PRO A 13 -3.10 -5.34 -14.68
C PRO A 13 -1.92 -4.35 -14.66
N GLY A 14 -0.75 -4.79 -15.13
CA GLY A 14 0.47 -3.97 -15.17
C GLY A 14 1.22 -3.85 -13.82
N ILE A 15 0.76 -4.52 -12.76
CA ILE A 15 1.38 -4.41 -11.44
C ILE A 15 2.84 -4.86 -11.41
N TYR A 16 3.22 -5.89 -12.16
CA TYR A 16 4.58 -6.41 -12.13
C TYR A 16 5.60 -5.36 -12.59
N ASP A 17 5.29 -4.64 -13.68
CA ASP A 17 6.17 -3.57 -14.17
C ASP A 17 6.27 -2.43 -13.15
N VAL A 18 5.13 -2.04 -12.54
CA VAL A 18 5.11 -1.02 -11.48
C VAL A 18 5.96 -1.43 -10.29
N LEU A 19 5.88 -2.69 -9.86
CA LEU A 19 6.68 -3.24 -8.76
C LEU A 19 8.18 -3.15 -9.08
N LEU A 20 8.60 -3.52 -10.29
CA LEU A 20 10.01 -3.44 -10.70
C LEU A 20 10.55 -2.01 -10.57
N TYR A 21 9.84 -1.02 -11.10
CA TYR A 21 10.27 0.38 -11.03
C TYR A 21 10.22 0.92 -9.60
N ALA A 22 9.10 0.75 -8.90
CA ALA A 22 8.89 1.35 -7.60
C ALA A 22 9.83 0.77 -6.54
N VAL A 23 10.10 -0.54 -6.57
CA VAL A 23 11.05 -1.17 -5.64
C VAL A 23 12.48 -0.75 -5.94
N SER A 24 12.87 -0.70 -7.22
CA SER A 24 14.20 -0.21 -7.60
C SER A 24 14.44 1.23 -7.15
N GLU A 25 13.45 2.10 -7.34
CA GLU A 25 13.52 3.50 -6.90
C GLU A 25 13.56 3.62 -5.36
N ALA A 26 12.71 2.86 -4.67
CA ALA A 26 12.66 2.85 -3.20
C ALA A 26 14.01 2.41 -2.61
N VAL A 27 14.61 1.35 -3.15
CA VAL A 27 15.93 0.85 -2.73
C VAL A 27 17.01 1.90 -2.99
N HIS A 28 17.00 2.51 -4.18
CA HIS A 28 17.98 3.54 -4.55
C HIS A 28 17.93 4.77 -3.62
N LEU A 29 16.73 5.18 -3.21
CA LEU A 29 16.51 6.36 -2.38
C LEU A 29 16.43 6.05 -0.88
N GLY A 30 16.60 4.79 -0.47
CA GLY A 30 16.50 4.38 0.92
C GLY A 30 15.10 4.60 1.50
N LYS A 31 14.05 4.44 0.69
CA LYS A 31 12.64 4.49 1.12
C LYS A 31 12.10 3.11 1.43
N ARG A 32 11.34 3.00 2.52
CA ARG A 32 10.77 1.72 3.02
C ARG A 32 9.37 1.46 2.48
N TYR A 33 8.63 2.52 2.17
CA TYR A 33 7.21 2.44 1.88
C TYR A 33 6.94 2.92 0.45
N ILE A 34 6.16 2.12 -0.29
CA ILE A 34 5.65 2.47 -1.61
C ILE A 34 4.13 2.54 -1.52
N GLY A 35 3.54 3.65 -1.97
CA GLY A 35 2.11 3.80 -2.17
C GLY A 35 1.74 3.50 -3.62
N ILE A 36 0.64 2.78 -3.84
CA ILE A 36 0.05 2.56 -5.18
C ILE A 36 -1.41 2.99 -5.10
N LEU A 37 -1.81 3.99 -5.88
CA LEU A 37 -3.19 4.45 -5.97
C LEU A 37 -3.95 3.65 -7.03
N LEU A 38 -5.15 3.19 -6.67
CA LEU A 38 -6.10 2.53 -7.56
C LEU A 38 -7.19 3.49 -8.05
N ASP A 39 -7.90 3.09 -9.10
CA ASP A 39 -8.89 3.90 -9.81
C ASP A 39 -10.19 4.17 -9.03
N ASP A 40 -10.40 3.50 -7.91
CA ASP A 40 -11.53 3.75 -7.00
C ASP A 40 -11.16 4.56 -5.76
N GLY A 41 -9.94 5.11 -5.71
CA GLY A 41 -9.46 5.94 -4.61
C GLY A 41 -8.90 5.16 -3.42
N ASN A 42 -8.92 3.81 -3.46
CA ASN A 42 -8.19 2.99 -2.51
C ASN A 42 -6.73 2.90 -2.93
N GLY A 43 -5.86 2.57 -1.98
CA GLY A 43 -4.45 2.41 -2.21
C GLY A 43 -3.89 1.14 -1.59
N LEU A 44 -2.71 0.76 -2.09
CA LEU A 44 -1.85 -0.26 -1.50
C LEU A 44 -0.62 0.40 -0.91
N ILE A 45 -0.16 -0.13 0.21
CA ILE A 45 1.11 0.24 0.81
C ILE A 45 1.98 -1.01 0.83
N LEU A 46 3.13 -0.95 0.15
CA LEU A 46 4.13 -2.00 0.17
C LEU A 46 5.22 -1.63 1.15
N VAL A 47 5.55 -2.55 2.05
CA VAL A 47 6.71 -2.44 2.93
C VAL A 47 7.87 -3.17 2.28
N VAL A 48 8.92 -2.45 1.93
CA VAL A 48 10.07 -2.98 1.18
C VAL A 48 11.27 -3.15 2.09
N ASN A 49 11.93 -4.30 1.99
CA ASN A 49 13.26 -4.52 2.52
C ASN A 49 14.29 -3.93 1.54
N GLN A 50 14.99 -2.88 1.96
CA GLN A 50 15.95 -2.15 1.13
C GLN A 50 17.22 -2.95 0.80
N ILE A 51 17.49 -4.05 1.51
CA ILE A 51 18.69 -4.87 1.31
C ILE A 51 18.38 -6.03 0.36
N SER A 52 17.26 -6.72 0.56
CA SER A 52 16.90 -7.90 -0.25
C SER A 52 15.99 -7.58 -1.43
N GLU A 53 15.52 -6.33 -1.55
CA GLU A 53 14.56 -5.87 -2.56
C GLU A 53 13.21 -6.63 -2.51
N ASP A 54 12.95 -7.33 -1.41
CA ASP A 54 11.69 -8.04 -1.19
C ASP A 54 10.63 -7.14 -0.57
N VAL A 55 9.36 -7.41 -0.90
CA VAL A 55 8.22 -6.84 -0.16
C VAL A 55 7.96 -7.69 1.08
N GLN A 56 8.11 -7.08 2.25
CA GLN A 56 7.87 -7.72 3.54
C GLN A 56 6.38 -7.87 3.83
N GLU A 57 5.60 -6.83 3.53
CA GLU A 57 4.18 -6.75 3.85
C GLU A 57 3.44 -5.94 2.78
N ILE A 58 2.16 -6.29 2.57
CA ILE A 58 1.23 -5.56 1.71
C ILE A 58 0.05 -5.15 2.59
N LEU A 59 -0.21 -3.84 2.62
CA LEU A 59 -1.33 -3.25 3.34
C LEU A 59 -2.26 -2.58 2.34
N ALA A 60 -3.51 -2.35 2.72
CA ALA A 60 -4.39 -1.44 2.02
C ALA A 60 -4.64 -0.18 2.84
N ILE A 61 -4.85 0.92 2.13
CA ILE A 61 -5.32 2.20 2.66
C ILE A 61 -6.59 2.59 1.92
N HIS A 62 -7.64 2.97 2.66
CA HIS A 62 -8.91 3.34 2.05
C HIS A 62 -9.62 4.44 2.84
N PRO A 63 -10.52 5.23 2.22
CA PRO A 63 -11.35 6.20 2.91
C PRO A 63 -12.13 5.59 4.08
N SER A 64 -12.28 6.34 5.18
CA SER A 64 -12.89 5.84 6.41
C SER A 64 -14.37 5.45 6.31
N ASP A 65 -15.08 6.07 5.35
CA ASP A 65 -16.47 5.77 5.00
C ASP A 65 -16.60 4.52 4.12
N GLY A 66 -15.50 4.06 3.52
CA GLY A 66 -15.41 2.79 2.82
C GLY A 66 -15.21 1.59 3.76
N THR A 67 -15.55 0.41 3.25
CA THR A 67 -15.25 -0.87 3.89
C THR A 67 -14.66 -1.82 2.85
N LEU A 68 -13.53 -2.44 3.19
CA LEU A 68 -12.98 -3.58 2.45
C LEU A 68 -13.23 -4.84 3.28
N SER A 69 -14.12 -5.71 2.82
CA SER A 69 -14.53 -6.94 3.54
C SER A 69 -13.37 -7.92 3.79
N PHE A 70 -12.36 -7.87 2.93
CA PHE A 70 -11.13 -8.66 3.03
C PHE A 70 -10.08 -8.06 3.97
N CYS A 71 -10.38 -6.96 4.65
CA CYS A 71 -9.43 -6.24 5.51
C CYS A 71 -9.69 -6.43 7.00
N ASN A 72 -8.60 -6.37 7.78
CA ASN A 72 -8.63 -6.17 9.22
C ASN A 72 -7.99 -4.80 9.52
N ASP A 73 -8.84 -3.80 9.77
CA ASP A 73 -8.41 -2.42 10.06
C ASP A 73 -7.64 -2.39 11.39
N PHE A 74 -6.45 -1.76 11.40
CA PHE A 74 -5.64 -1.64 12.61
C PHE A 74 -5.18 -0.21 12.91
N ALA A 75 -5.30 0.71 11.95
CA ALA A 75 -4.88 2.10 12.14
C ALA A 75 -5.78 3.09 11.39
N LEU A 76 -5.85 4.32 11.92
CA LEU A 76 -6.55 5.45 11.32
C LEU A 76 -5.56 6.60 11.09
N TYR A 77 -5.37 6.99 9.84
CA TYR A 77 -4.53 8.11 9.45
C TYR A 77 -5.41 9.33 9.13
N GLN A 78 -5.13 10.45 9.78
CA GLN A 78 -5.84 11.71 9.56
C GLN A 78 -4.93 12.73 8.92
N LEU A 79 -5.44 13.37 7.86
CA LEU A 79 -4.74 14.43 7.15
C LEU A 79 -5.65 15.66 7.07
N ALA A 80 -5.17 16.79 7.60
CA ALA A 80 -5.80 18.08 7.40
C ALA A 80 -5.13 18.82 6.23
N LYS A 81 -5.90 19.15 5.20
CA LYS A 81 -5.42 19.90 4.02
C LYS A 81 -6.50 20.86 3.54
N ASP A 82 -6.13 22.13 3.29
CA ASP A 82 -7.03 23.16 2.75
C ASP A 82 -8.36 23.31 3.53
N ASN A 83 -8.28 23.29 4.86
CA ASN A 83 -9.43 23.30 5.79
C ASN A 83 -10.39 22.10 5.66
N ARG A 84 -9.92 20.99 5.09
CA ARG A 84 -10.65 19.72 5.03
C ARG A 84 -9.88 18.65 5.78
N GLU A 85 -10.61 17.80 6.47
CA GLU A 85 -10.06 16.62 7.14
C GLU A 85 -10.37 15.38 6.29
N TYR A 86 -9.33 14.60 6.03
CA TYR A 86 -9.41 13.32 5.35
C TYR A 86 -9.02 12.25 6.35
N THR A 87 -9.86 11.23 6.50
CA THR A 87 -9.56 10.08 7.35
C THR A 87 -9.45 8.83 6.50
N PHE A 88 -8.36 8.12 6.66
CA PHE A 88 -8.08 6.87 5.98
C PHE A 88 -7.90 5.77 7.00
N LYS A 89 -8.41 4.58 6.68
CA LYS A 89 -8.14 3.34 7.40
C LYS A 89 -6.97 2.63 6.74
N ILE A 90 -6.12 2.03 7.56
CA ILE A 90 -5.07 1.12 7.11
C ILE A 90 -5.36 -0.26 7.66
N CYS A 91 -5.26 -1.25 6.77
CA CYS A 91 -5.61 -2.62 7.06
C CYS A 91 -4.62 -3.64 6.50
N SER A 92 -4.51 -4.76 7.20
CA SER A 92 -3.88 -5.99 6.70
C SER A 92 -4.93 -6.88 6.03
N PHE A 93 -4.51 -7.71 5.08
CA PHE A 93 -5.43 -8.65 4.42
C PHE A 93 -5.80 -9.82 5.34
N LYS A 94 -7.11 -9.96 5.59
CA LYS A 94 -7.72 -11.09 6.29
C LYS A 94 -8.00 -12.25 5.33
N ASP A 95 -8.43 -11.96 4.11
CA ASP A 95 -8.74 -12.95 3.07
C ASP A 95 -8.08 -12.56 1.74
N LEU A 96 -7.01 -13.28 1.38
CA LEU A 96 -6.28 -13.04 0.14
C LEU A 96 -7.08 -13.39 -1.12
N SER A 97 -8.05 -14.31 -1.03
CA SER A 97 -8.86 -14.71 -2.19
C SER A 97 -9.82 -13.60 -2.58
N GLU A 98 -10.49 -13.01 -1.58
CA GLU A 98 -11.38 -11.87 -1.80
C GLU A 98 -10.60 -10.62 -2.22
N ALA A 99 -9.43 -10.37 -1.62
CA ALA A 99 -8.54 -9.29 -2.03
C ALA A 99 -8.13 -9.42 -3.51
N ARG A 100 -7.71 -10.62 -3.95
CA ARG A 100 -7.37 -10.90 -5.36
C ARG A 100 -8.52 -10.60 -6.31
N GLU A 101 -9.74 -11.03 -5.97
CA GLU A 101 -10.90 -10.76 -6.82
C GLU A 101 -11.22 -9.27 -6.91
N TYR A 102 -11.13 -8.56 -5.79
CA TYR A 102 -11.28 -7.10 -5.78
C TYR A 102 -10.27 -6.43 -6.73
N PHE A 103 -8.98 -6.80 -6.65
CA PHE A 103 -7.92 -6.14 -7.40
C PHE A 103 -7.92 -6.45 -8.91
N ARG A 104 -8.36 -7.64 -9.34
CA ARG A 104 -8.50 -7.97 -10.78
C ARG A 104 -9.37 -6.98 -11.56
N GLN A 105 -10.27 -6.31 -10.85
CA GLN A 105 -11.22 -5.36 -11.41
C GLN A 105 -10.72 -3.90 -11.34
N ARG A 106 -9.51 -3.68 -10.81
CA ARG A 106 -8.93 -2.34 -10.59
C ARG A 106 -7.90 -1.98 -11.65
N LYS A 107 -7.53 -0.71 -11.64
CA LYS A 107 -6.41 -0.18 -12.43
C LYS A 107 -5.49 0.64 -11.55
N ILE A 108 -4.19 0.59 -11.86
CA ILE A 108 -3.19 1.46 -11.25
C ILE A 108 -3.34 2.86 -11.85
N VAL A 109 -3.48 3.87 -10.99
CA VAL A 109 -3.48 5.28 -11.39
C VAL A 109 -2.06 5.83 -11.35
N HIS A 110 -1.36 5.61 -10.24
CA HIS A 110 0.06 5.95 -10.09
C HIS A 110 0.66 5.20 -8.89
N TYR A 111 1.99 5.26 -8.76
CA TYR A 111 2.70 4.91 -7.54
C TYR A 111 3.48 6.12 -7.03
N GLU A 112 3.80 6.11 -5.75
CA GLU A 112 4.65 7.11 -5.10
C GLU A 112 5.49 6.46 -3.99
N LEU A 113 6.63 7.08 -3.66
CA LEU A 113 7.39 6.71 -2.48
C LEU A 113 6.85 7.48 -1.28
N ILE A 114 6.40 6.75 -0.27
CA ILE A 114 5.82 7.37 0.93
C ILE A 114 6.94 7.93 1.80
N GLY A 115 6.76 9.18 2.23
CA GLY A 115 7.69 9.86 3.13
C GLY A 115 6.98 10.83 4.09
N GLY A 116 7.75 11.41 5.02
CA GLY A 116 7.26 12.43 5.95
C GLY A 116 6.22 11.88 6.94
N ASN A 117 5.16 12.64 7.21
CA ASN A 117 4.19 12.30 8.26
C ASN A 117 3.53 10.91 8.09
N LEU A 118 3.31 10.45 6.85
CA LEU A 118 2.72 9.13 6.62
C LEU A 118 3.75 8.02 6.87
N GLU A 119 5.03 8.24 6.56
CA GLU A 119 6.13 7.30 6.88
C GLU A 119 6.27 7.16 8.40
N ASP A 120 6.35 8.28 9.12
CA ASP A 120 6.44 8.28 10.60
C ASP A 120 5.23 7.59 11.25
N PHE A 121 4.04 7.81 10.70
CA PHE A 121 2.80 7.16 11.16
C PHE A 121 2.84 5.64 10.93
N LEU A 122 3.27 5.20 9.75
CA LEU A 122 3.34 3.78 9.41
C LEU A 122 4.36 3.04 10.27
N ASP A 123 5.54 3.64 10.51
CA ASP A 123 6.55 3.07 11.40
C ASP A 123 5.98 2.87 12.82
N GLN A 124 5.28 3.88 13.37
CA GLN A 124 4.62 3.75 14.67
C GLN A 124 3.50 2.69 14.68
N ALA A 125 2.62 2.71 13.68
CA ALA A 125 1.48 1.80 13.60
C ALA A 125 1.92 0.33 13.46
N LEU A 126 3.08 0.10 12.83
CA LEU A 126 3.65 -1.23 12.64
C LEU A 126 4.66 -1.62 13.73
N GLY A 127 4.87 -0.75 14.74
CA GLY A 127 5.78 -1.01 15.85
C GLY A 127 7.26 -1.05 15.45
N ARG A 128 7.64 -0.30 14.41
CA ARG A 128 9.02 -0.20 13.90
C ARG A 128 9.62 1.11 14.42
N GLN A 129 10.74 1.00 15.15
CA GLN A 129 11.54 2.12 15.64
C GLN A 129 12.96 2.03 15.09
#